data_AF-A0A3D5AYH9-F1
#
_entry.id   AF-A0A3D5AYH9-F1
#
_cell.length_a   1.000
_cell.length_b   1.000
_cell.length_c   1.000
_cell.angle_alpha   90.00
_cell.angle_beta   90.00
_cell.angle_gamma   90.00
#
_symmetry.space_group_name_H-M   'P 1'
#
loop_
_entity.id
_entity.type
_entity.pdbx_description
1 polymer ?
#
loop_
_entity_poly.entity_id
_entity_poly.type
_entity_poly.pdbx_seq_one_letter_code
_entity_poly.pdbx_strand_id
1 'polypeptide(L)'
;MILSYPLATRYEKKLLHHLRQQRQRSAGQPNACLADFVAPHDPGIHDYVGAFAVTAGIGIEKRLKVFEGQHDDYSAIMLKALADRLA
;
A
#
# COMPACT_ATOMS: atom_id res chain seq x y z
N MET A 1 0.82 5.66 13.08
CA MET A 1 -0.23 5.48 14.13
C MET A 1 -0.11 4.07 14.66
N ILE A 2 0.70 3.87 15.71
CA ILE A 2 0.91 2.55 16.32
C ILE A 2 -0.17 2.40 17.39
N LEU A 3 -1.06 1.42 17.21
CA LEU A 3 -2.16 1.15 18.11
C LEU A 3 -1.80 -0.06 18.97
N SER A 4 -1.45 0.16 20.24
CA SER A 4 -1.34 -0.89 21.26
C SER A 4 -2.55 -0.81 22.18
N TYR A 5 -3.27 -1.93 22.36
CA TYR A 5 -4.46 -2.03 23.19
C TYR A 5 -4.36 -3.21 24.17
N PRO A 6 -4.88 -3.07 25.41
CA PRO A 6 -4.90 -4.14 26.41
C PRO A 6 -5.99 -5.19 26.15
N LEU A 7 -5.72 -6.39 26.65
CA LEU A 7 -6.20 -7.74 26.24
C LEU A 7 -7.69 -8.10 26.40
N ALA A 8 -8.61 -7.16 26.70
CA ALA A 8 -9.96 -7.55 27.13
C ALA A 8 -11.11 -7.32 26.12
N THR A 9 -10.88 -6.70 24.97
CA THR A 9 -11.93 -6.54 23.93
C THR A 9 -11.31 -6.13 22.60
N ARG A 10 -10.85 -7.11 21.80
CA ARG A 10 -10.49 -6.86 20.40
C ARG A 10 -11.80 -6.63 19.61
N TYR A 11 -12.33 -5.42 19.67
CA TYR A 11 -13.37 -4.96 18.75
C TYR A 11 -12.75 -4.94 17.35
N GLU A 12 -13.25 -5.76 16.42
CA GLU A 12 -12.68 -5.89 15.09
C GLU A 12 -12.94 -4.61 14.27
N LYS A 13 -11.98 -3.68 14.26
CA LYS A 13 -12.17 -2.36 13.64
C LYS A 13 -12.20 -2.43 12.12
N LYS A 14 -11.38 -3.30 11.51
CA LYS A 14 -11.24 -3.54 10.06
C LYS A 14 -10.64 -4.91 9.80
N LEU A 15 -11.12 -5.57 8.74
CA LEU A 15 -10.56 -6.81 8.20
C LEU A 15 -9.80 -6.50 6.90
N LEU A 16 -8.53 -6.93 6.82
CA LEU A 16 -7.70 -6.81 5.62
C LEU A 16 -7.74 -8.14 4.86
N HIS A 17 -8.32 -8.12 3.66
CA HIS A 17 -8.44 -9.31 2.83
C HIS A 17 -7.22 -9.50 1.93
N HIS A 18 -6.67 -10.70 1.93
CA HIS A 18 -5.53 -11.08 1.12
C HIS A 18 -5.79 -12.38 0.37
N LEU A 19 -5.26 -12.47 -0.86
CA LEU A 19 -5.37 -13.69 -1.67
C LEU A 19 -4.17 -14.60 -1.41
N ARG A 20 -4.43 -15.91 -1.40
CA ARG A 20 -3.39 -16.94 -1.35
C ARG A 20 -3.00 -17.34 -2.76
N GLN A 21 -1.72 -17.62 -2.98
CA GLN A 21 -1.24 -18.21 -4.24
C GLN A 21 -1.96 -19.55 -4.51
N GLN A 22 -2.46 -19.73 -5.73
CA GLN A 22 -3.26 -20.92 -6.12
C GLN A 22 -2.55 -21.87 -7.11
N ARG A 23 -1.37 -21.51 -7.60
CA ARG A 23 -0.59 -22.37 -8.52
C ARG A 23 0.09 -23.48 -7.73
N GLN A 24 0.22 -24.65 -8.34
CA GLN A 24 0.98 -25.74 -7.75
C GLN A 24 2.45 -25.32 -7.59
N ARG A 25 2.97 -25.47 -6.38
CA ARG A 25 4.35 -25.18 -6.01
C ARG A 25 5.19 -26.45 -6.03
N SER A 26 6.50 -26.31 -6.20
CA SER A 26 7.45 -27.41 -6.03
C SER A 26 7.38 -27.98 -4.61
N ALA A 27 7.81 -29.22 -4.43
CA ALA A 27 7.83 -29.86 -3.11
C ALA A 27 8.57 -28.99 -2.08
N GLY A 28 7.96 -28.81 -0.91
CA GLY A 28 8.49 -27.99 0.19
C GLY A 28 8.24 -26.49 0.08
N GLN A 29 7.66 -25.99 -1.02
CA GLN A 29 7.31 -24.57 -1.13
C GLN A 29 5.83 -24.33 -0.77
N PRO A 30 5.53 -23.48 0.23
CA PRO A 30 4.16 -23.15 0.58
C PRO A 30 3.52 -22.22 -0.44
N ASN A 31 2.19 -22.23 -0.46
CA ASN A 31 1.39 -21.22 -1.14
C ASN A 31 1.28 -19.98 -0.26
N ALA A 32 2.06 -18.94 -0.54
CA ALA A 32 2.12 -17.76 0.31
C ALA A 32 0.84 -16.89 0.25
N CYS A 33 0.50 -16.26 1.38
CA CYS A 33 -0.49 -15.20 1.54
C CYS A 33 0.10 -14.09 2.42
N LEU A 34 -0.26 -12.82 2.18
CA LEU A 34 0.20 -11.72 3.04
C LEU A 34 -0.22 -11.89 4.52
N ALA A 35 -1.35 -12.55 4.77
CA ALA A 35 -1.82 -12.85 6.12
C ALA A 35 -0.92 -13.84 6.89
N ASP A 36 -0.07 -14.62 6.20
CA ASP A 36 0.82 -15.60 6.84
C ASP A 36 1.96 -14.92 7.62
N PHE A 37 2.21 -13.63 7.35
CA PHE A 37 3.22 -12.82 8.06
C PHE A 37 2.67 -12.10 9.29
N VAL A 38 1.40 -12.34 9.63
CA VAL A 38 0.77 -11.84 10.85
C VAL A 38 0.47 -13.03 11.76
N ALA A 39 0.76 -12.89 13.04
CA ALA A 39 0.51 -13.91 14.04
C ALA A 39 -0.97 -14.33 13.99
N PRO A 40 -1.24 -15.65 14.03
CA PRO A 40 -2.61 -16.15 14.16
C PRO A 40 -3.23 -15.63 15.45
N HIS A 41 -4.55 -15.76 15.57
CA HIS A 41 -5.29 -15.30 16.75
C HIS A 41 -4.93 -16.14 17.99
N ASP A 42 -3.80 -15.82 18.62
CA ASP A 42 -3.29 -16.39 19.86
C ASP A 42 -3.26 -15.27 20.93
N PRO A 43 -3.96 -15.44 22.07
CA PRO A 43 -4.02 -14.43 23.13
C PRO A 43 -2.65 -14.08 23.75
N GLY A 44 -1.61 -14.89 23.54
CA GLY A 44 -0.26 -14.61 24.04
C GLY A 44 0.62 -13.75 23.11
N ILE A 45 0.19 -13.48 21.87
CA ILE A 45 1.03 -12.85 20.84
C ILE A 45 0.40 -11.54 20.36
N HIS A 46 1.10 -10.44 20.62
CA HIS A 46 0.74 -9.11 20.13
C HIS A 46 1.45 -8.81 18.81
N ASP A 47 0.71 -8.81 17.71
CA ASP A 47 1.21 -8.47 16.38
C ASP A 47 0.48 -7.25 15.79
N TYR A 48 1.13 -6.56 14.84
CA TYR A 48 0.74 -5.24 14.35
C TYR A 48 0.87 -5.14 12.83
N VAL A 49 -0.06 -4.41 12.21
CA VAL A 49 -0.02 -4.05 10.79
C VAL A 49 -0.11 -2.53 10.64
N GLY A 50 0.66 -1.98 9.70
CA GLY A 50 0.65 -0.56 9.35
C GLY A 50 0.27 -0.31 7.90
N ALA A 51 -0.19 0.89 7.59
CA ALA A 51 -0.49 1.34 6.23
C ALA A 51 -0.09 2.80 6.05
N PHE A 52 0.26 3.19 4.83
CA PHE A 52 0.61 4.56 4.45
C PHE A 52 0.09 4.88 3.04
N ALA A 53 -0.07 6.17 2.75
CA ALA A 53 -0.39 6.69 1.42
C ALA A 53 0.37 8.00 1.22
N VAL A 54 1.03 8.16 0.07
CA VAL A 54 1.88 9.30 -0.27
C VAL A 54 1.53 9.83 -1.67
N THR A 55 1.79 11.10 -1.92
CA THR A 55 1.64 11.72 -3.24
C THR A 55 2.54 12.94 -3.33
N ALA A 56 3.27 13.06 -4.45
CA ALA A 56 3.97 14.29 -4.84
C ALA A 56 3.21 15.07 -5.92
N GLY A 57 1.99 14.62 -6.26
CA GLY A 57 1.22 15.11 -7.41
C GLY A 57 0.12 16.13 -7.09
N ILE A 58 0.00 16.61 -5.85
CA ILE A 58 -1.04 17.59 -5.51
C ILE A 58 -0.71 18.93 -6.18
N GLY A 59 -1.59 19.38 -7.09
CA GLY A 59 -1.50 20.70 -7.72
C GLY A 59 -0.69 20.76 -9.01
N ILE A 60 -0.19 19.63 -9.52
CA ILE A 60 0.54 19.58 -10.79
C ILE A 60 -0.37 19.85 -12.00
N GLU A 61 -1.69 19.68 -11.85
CA GLU A 61 -2.67 19.83 -12.92
C GLU A 61 -2.68 21.25 -13.50
N LYS A 62 -2.45 22.26 -12.65
CA LYS A 62 -2.34 23.66 -13.10
C LYS A 62 -1.16 23.83 -14.06
N ARG A 63 -0.03 23.18 -13.75
CA ARG A 63 1.19 23.29 -14.56
C ARG A 63 1.08 22.46 -15.83
N LEU A 64 0.45 21.29 -15.76
CA LEU A 64 0.13 20.47 -16.93
C LEU A 64 -0.72 21.22 -17.94
N LYS A 65 -1.77 21.93 -17.51
CA LYS A 65 -2.60 22.75 -18.41
C LYS A 65 -1.81 23.85 -19.13
N VAL A 66 -0.80 24.43 -18.47
CA VAL A 66 0.07 25.43 -19.10
C VAL A 66 0.91 24.79 -20.20
N PHE A 67 1.51 23.62 -19.94
CA PHE A 67 2.30 22.90 -20.94
C PHE A 67 1.44 22.40 -22.11
N GLU A 68 0.24 21.89 -21.84
CA GLU A 68 -0.72 21.48 -22.86
C GLU A 68 -1.14 22.64 -23.76
N GLY A 69 -1.45 23.81 -23.18
CA GLY A 69 -1.78 25.03 -23.94
C GLY A 69 -0.61 25.58 -24.76
N GLN A 70 0.62 25.21 -24.43
CA GLN A 70 1.83 25.54 -25.17
C GLN A 70 2.23 24.46 -26.18
N HIS A 71 1.48 23.36 -26.27
CA HIS A 71 1.86 22.16 -27.04
C HIS A 71 3.25 21.60 -26.65
N ASP A 72 3.62 21.77 -25.37
CA ASP A 72 4.86 21.23 -24.79
C ASP A 72 4.59 19.89 -24.11
N ASP A 73 4.37 18.86 -24.93
CA ASP A 73 4.11 17.50 -24.46
C ASP A 73 5.31 16.92 -23.68
N TYR A 74 6.53 17.35 -24.02
CA TYR A 74 7.75 16.89 -23.35
C TYR A 74 7.76 17.29 -21.88
N SER A 75 7.59 18.58 -21.58
CA SER A 75 7.57 19.08 -20.19
C SER A 75 6.39 18.53 -19.40
N ALA A 76 5.23 18.32 -20.05
CA ALA A 76 4.09 17.68 -19.42
C ALA A 76 4.37 16.23 -19.00
N ILE A 77 5.00 15.44 -19.87
CA ILE A 77 5.43 14.06 -19.57
C ILE A 77 6.52 14.07 -18.49
N MET A 78 7.50 14.97 -18.60
CA MET A 78 8.59 15.07 -17.64
C MET A 78 8.08 15.41 -16.24
N LEU A 79 7.12 16.33 -16.10
CA LEU A 79 6.53 16.68 -14.82
C LEU A 79 5.78 15.49 -14.18
N LYS A 80 5.04 14.72 -14.98
CA LYS A 80 4.37 13.50 -14.50
C LYS A 80 5.39 12.45 -14.04
N ALA A 81 6.46 12.25 -14.82
CA ALA A 81 7.52 11.32 -14.47
C ALA A 81 8.21 11.72 -13.17
N LEU A 82 8.52 13.01 -12.98
CA LEU A 82 9.13 13.50 -11.74
C LEU A 82 8.20 13.32 -10.54
N ALA A 83 6.90 13.63 -10.68
CA ALA A 83 5.93 13.42 -9.61
C ALA A 83 5.81 11.94 -9.22
N ASP A 84 5.86 11.03 -10.19
CA ASP A 84 5.88 9.58 -9.95
C ASP A 84 7.18 9.10 -9.29
N ARG A 85 8.34 9.67 -9.63
CA ARG A 85 9.62 9.33 -8.99
C ARG A 85 9.77 9.88 -7.56
N LEU A 86 9.06 10.95 -7.23
CA LEU A 86 9.07 11.57 -5.90
C LEU A 86 8.04 10.98 -4.94
N ALA A 87 7.00 10.33 -5.46
CA ALA A 87 5.99 9.63 -4.68
C ALA A 87 6.53 8.28 -4.16
#